data_AF-A0A4U8V721-F1
#
_entry.id   AF-A0A4U8V721-F1
#
_cell.length_a   1.000
_cell.length_b   1.000
_cell.length_c   1.000
_cell.angle_alpha   90.00
_cell.angle_beta   90.00
_cell.angle_gamma   90.00
#
_symmetry.space_group_name_H-M   'P 1'
#
loop_
_entity.id
_entity.type
_entity.pdbx_description
1 polymer ?
#
loop_
_entity_poly.entity_id
_entity_poly.type
_entity_poly.pdbx_seq_one_letter_code
_entity_poly.pdbx_strand_id
1 'polypeptide(L)'
;MKRQSFLIIALAAPTLALAGVSAQNGNFYITYEDVAHTQGGPAFSLRRTYNSLSPERGWLGVGWGTPYETRLVVMPDGTADVVENGSGSVSRYRPEAPVDTAAGAARLAEAIAARDKLAAEAVPVLRDRLAGDEALRLRKVREYDVRSDLAVGTVLRDPRCREATVKRTADGYQRTTCARAVDDFDAQGRLVRSDTGDGQRIVLHYDDARPTRITDAHGRTLHLTWNADGLLSTVRSDDGRRAAYRYSTAGDLVESTDVHGTPLRYTYDADHNLTEIRYIDTTTMQIAYSVPRLGRVASVTERTGERTEYTYTEDTVNGAIAATSIRTIDNDGHAQVRHVTFDRVRTDGGGLQVAAVSSMGDHGRGRLDTRYDQQGRLVHRADGQGGSTDYVYHPKTGKLIMLLGSSTQRVFRYDDCGRLIQADSSDGRHIELTYLAGTRQIGSMIERQGKTAPRELKFRYNPAGKPVEIQLVGTGTIHVRYDAQGEIEHVEAPRGGPRTAMQVTQAFSNLLQVVKVAGVNTSL
;
A
#
# COMPACT_ATOMS: atom_id res chain seq x y z
N MET A 1 7.77 -29.43 -37.07
CA MET A 1 7.84 -28.00 -36.72
C MET A 1 7.64 -27.87 -35.21
N LYS A 2 8.71 -27.60 -34.46
CA LYS A 2 8.67 -27.49 -32.99
C LYS A 2 8.18 -26.08 -32.61
N ARG A 3 7.06 -25.99 -31.87
CA ARG A 3 6.61 -24.75 -31.22
C ARG A 3 7.60 -24.41 -30.10
N GLN A 4 8.34 -23.32 -30.25
CA GLN A 4 9.10 -22.73 -29.16
C GLN A 4 8.16 -21.87 -28.33
N SER A 5 7.84 -22.36 -27.13
CA SER A 5 7.15 -21.59 -26.10
C SER A 5 8.12 -20.54 -25.54
N PHE A 6 7.79 -19.26 -25.69
CA PHE A 6 8.52 -18.17 -25.04
C PHE A 6 8.12 -18.12 -23.57
N LEU A 7 9.10 -18.37 -22.70
CA LEU A 7 9.00 -18.20 -21.26
C LEU A 7 8.91 -16.69 -20.96
N ILE A 8 7.71 -16.23 -20.61
CA ILE A 8 7.49 -14.90 -20.05
C ILE A 8 8.05 -14.94 -18.62
N ILE A 9 9.25 -14.41 -18.42
CA ILE A 9 9.75 -14.09 -17.08
C ILE A 9 9.00 -12.84 -16.62
N ALA A 10 7.81 -13.05 -16.06
CA ALA A 10 7.14 -12.03 -15.29
C ALA A 10 8.04 -11.69 -14.10
N LEU A 11 8.40 -10.41 -13.95
CA LEU A 11 8.94 -9.88 -12.70
C LEU A 11 7.83 -9.97 -11.62
N ALA A 12 7.60 -11.17 -11.10
CA ALA A 12 7.01 -11.33 -9.79
C ALA A 12 8.11 -10.96 -8.78
N ALA A 13 7.93 -9.83 -8.10
CA ALA A 13 8.49 -9.73 -6.75
C ALA A 13 8.02 -10.98 -6.01
N PRO A 14 8.89 -11.75 -5.33
CA PRO A 14 8.39 -12.71 -4.37
C PRO A 14 7.66 -11.87 -3.34
N THR A 15 6.34 -11.88 -3.40
CA THR A 15 5.53 -11.38 -2.30
C THR A 15 5.98 -12.20 -1.11
N LEU A 16 6.53 -11.54 -0.09
CA LEU A 16 6.67 -12.13 1.24
C LEU A 16 5.29 -12.52 1.82
N ALA A 17 4.21 -12.20 1.11
CA ALA A 17 2.90 -12.78 1.23
C ALA A 17 2.69 -13.97 0.27
N LEU A 18 2.47 -15.15 0.83
CA LEU A 18 1.81 -16.28 0.18
C LEU A 18 0.41 -16.37 0.79
N ALA A 19 -0.63 -16.59 -0.03
CA ALA A 19 -2.04 -16.60 0.42
C ALA A 19 -2.43 -15.38 1.29
N GLY A 20 -1.88 -14.19 0.99
CA GLY A 20 -2.14 -12.95 1.73
C GLY A 20 -1.47 -12.82 3.10
N VAL A 21 -0.62 -13.77 3.52
CA VAL A 21 0.02 -13.77 4.85
C VAL A 21 1.50 -13.38 4.77
N SER A 22 1.87 -12.30 5.45
CA SER A 22 3.25 -11.85 5.59
C SER A 22 4.07 -12.84 6.43
N ALA A 23 5.10 -13.43 5.82
CA ALA A 23 6.02 -14.32 6.53
C ALA A 23 6.80 -13.62 7.66
N GLN A 24 6.93 -12.29 7.64
CA GLN A 24 7.75 -11.53 8.59
C GLN A 24 7.06 -11.26 9.93
N ASN A 25 5.73 -11.21 9.94
CA ASN A 25 4.96 -10.88 11.14
C ASN A 25 3.69 -11.74 11.32
N GLY A 26 3.38 -12.60 10.36
CA GLY A 26 2.19 -13.46 10.37
C GLY A 26 0.88 -12.71 10.13
N ASN A 27 0.96 -11.48 9.61
CA ASN A 27 -0.21 -10.68 9.32
C ASN A 27 -0.89 -11.13 8.04
N PHE A 28 -2.20 -11.35 8.08
CA PHE A 28 -3.03 -11.53 6.90
C PHE A 28 -3.68 -10.23 6.50
N TYR A 29 -3.60 -9.90 5.21
CA TYR A 29 -4.35 -8.80 4.65
C TYR A 29 -5.02 -9.19 3.35
N ILE A 30 -6.24 -8.70 3.17
CA ILE A 30 -7.02 -8.85 1.94
C ILE A 30 -7.72 -7.54 1.63
N THR A 31 -7.71 -7.15 0.35
CA THR A 31 -8.28 -5.87 -0.09
C THR A 31 -9.34 -6.11 -1.15
N TYR A 32 -10.46 -5.40 -1.02
CA TYR A 32 -11.54 -5.39 -1.99
C TYR A 32 -11.78 -3.96 -2.47
N GLU A 33 -12.01 -3.80 -3.77
CA GLU A 33 -12.55 -2.57 -4.32
C GLU A 33 -14.07 -2.66 -4.31
N ASP A 34 -14.69 -1.78 -3.53
CA ASP A 34 -16.14 -1.84 -3.30
C ASP A 34 -16.90 -0.96 -4.29
N VAL A 35 -16.43 0.28 -4.49
CA VAL A 35 -17.02 1.23 -5.44
C VAL A 35 -15.90 1.98 -6.12
N ALA A 36 -15.82 1.90 -7.44
CA ALA A 36 -14.92 2.71 -8.25
C ALA A 36 -15.71 3.63 -9.18
N HIS A 37 -15.28 4.89 -9.26
CA HIS A 37 -15.74 5.82 -10.26
C HIS A 37 -14.90 5.65 -11.53
N THR A 38 -15.51 5.17 -12.63
CA THR A 38 -14.76 4.81 -13.86
C THR A 38 -14.64 5.95 -14.88
N GLN A 39 -15.41 7.03 -14.74
CA GLN A 39 -15.33 8.17 -15.66
C GLN A 39 -14.37 9.26 -15.15
N GLY A 40 -13.62 9.90 -16.06
CA GLY A 40 -13.06 11.25 -15.85
C GLY A 40 -11.78 11.41 -15.00
N GLY A 41 -10.82 10.50 -15.05
CA GLY A 41 -9.49 10.69 -14.43
C GLY A 41 -8.94 9.41 -13.78
N PRO A 42 -7.88 9.50 -12.95
CA PRO A 42 -7.36 8.38 -12.18
C PRO A 42 -8.44 7.69 -11.34
N ALA A 43 -8.26 6.41 -11.01
CA ALA A 43 -9.25 5.64 -10.25
C ALA A 43 -9.55 6.33 -8.90
N PHE A 44 -10.79 6.76 -8.73
CA PHE A 44 -11.33 7.26 -7.46
C PHE A 44 -12.25 6.18 -6.91
N SER A 45 -11.80 5.49 -5.87
CA SER A 45 -12.51 4.32 -5.36
C SER A 45 -12.48 4.20 -3.85
N LEU A 46 -13.58 3.68 -3.31
CA LEU A 46 -13.58 3.12 -1.96
C LEU A 46 -13.06 1.70 -2.04
N ARG A 47 -12.00 1.44 -1.28
CA ARG A 47 -11.45 0.10 -1.07
C ARG A 47 -11.37 -0.17 0.42
N ARG A 48 -11.64 -1.42 0.78
CA ARG A 48 -11.50 -1.91 2.15
C ARG A 48 -10.41 -2.94 2.23
N THR A 49 -9.63 -2.86 3.30
CA THR A 49 -8.53 -3.77 3.59
C THR A 49 -8.74 -4.34 4.99
N TYR A 50 -8.80 -5.67 5.09
CA TYR A 50 -8.72 -6.35 6.37
C TYR A 50 -7.25 -6.54 6.75
N ASN A 51 -6.91 -6.36 8.02
CA ASN A 51 -5.60 -6.57 8.60
C ASN A 51 -5.77 -7.38 9.89
N SER A 52 -5.34 -8.64 9.89
CA SER A 52 -5.60 -9.58 10.99
C SER A 52 -4.86 -9.24 12.29
N LEU A 53 -3.77 -8.46 12.22
CA LEU A 53 -3.06 -7.98 13.39
C LEU A 53 -3.50 -6.59 13.83
N SER A 54 -4.51 -6.01 13.18
CA SER A 54 -5.01 -4.69 13.58
C SER A 54 -6.12 -4.82 14.61
N PRO A 55 -5.92 -4.28 15.84
CA PRO A 55 -6.98 -4.20 16.84
C PRO A 55 -7.95 -3.03 16.59
N GLU A 56 -7.72 -2.26 15.52
CA GLU A 56 -8.47 -1.05 15.23
C GLU A 56 -9.87 -1.40 14.70
N ARG A 57 -10.86 -0.64 15.17
CA ARG A 57 -12.22 -0.68 14.62
C ARG A 57 -12.37 0.45 13.62
N GLY A 58 -12.28 0.13 12.34
CA GLY A 58 -12.51 1.09 11.27
C GLY A 58 -13.99 1.23 10.92
N TRP A 59 -14.26 1.92 9.80
CA TRP A 59 -15.60 2.17 9.26
C TRP A 59 -16.39 0.89 8.99
N LEU A 60 -15.69 -0.22 8.77
CA LEU A 60 -16.25 -1.51 8.41
C LEU A 60 -16.05 -2.57 9.51
N GLY A 61 -15.74 -2.16 10.74
CA GLY A 61 -15.58 -3.07 11.88
C GLY A 61 -14.11 -3.34 12.24
N VAL A 62 -13.89 -4.28 13.17
CA VAL A 62 -12.54 -4.62 13.68
C VAL A 62 -11.68 -5.21 12.57
N GLY A 63 -10.42 -4.77 12.50
CA GLY A 63 -9.44 -5.21 11.50
C GLY A 63 -9.62 -4.60 10.11
N TRP A 64 -10.79 -4.05 9.79
CA TRP A 64 -11.05 -3.40 8.51
C TRP A 64 -10.67 -1.93 8.52
N GLY A 65 -10.15 -1.44 7.41
CA GLY A 65 -9.88 -0.03 7.18
C GLY A 65 -9.93 0.36 5.71
N THR A 66 -10.05 1.65 5.45
CA THR A 66 -10.08 2.27 4.12
C THR A 66 -9.02 3.36 4.03
N PRO A 67 -8.53 3.72 2.83
CA PRO A 67 -7.53 4.80 2.67
C PRO A 67 -7.96 6.15 3.28
N TYR A 68 -9.26 6.39 3.36
CA TYR A 68 -9.87 7.62 3.87
C TYR A 68 -9.94 7.68 5.39
N GLU A 69 -9.51 6.64 6.09
CA GLU A 69 -9.41 6.57 7.55
C GLU A 69 -8.01 6.93 8.06
N THR A 70 -7.16 7.45 7.19
CA THR A 70 -5.87 8.02 7.60
C THR A 70 -6.13 9.12 8.63
N ARG A 71 -5.44 9.06 9.77
CA ARG A 71 -5.68 9.98 10.88
C ARG A 71 -4.43 10.28 11.66
N LEU A 72 -4.40 11.46 12.25
CA LEU A 72 -3.32 11.96 13.08
C LEU A 72 -3.72 11.94 14.54
N VAL A 73 -2.86 11.43 15.41
CA VAL A 73 -3.06 11.38 16.86
C VAL A 73 -1.89 12.08 17.52
N VAL A 74 -2.16 13.22 18.17
CA VAL A 74 -1.14 13.90 19.00
C VAL A 74 -1.06 13.21 20.34
N MET A 75 0.14 12.78 20.70
CA MET A 75 0.42 12.06 21.92
C MET A 75 0.67 13.04 23.09
N PRO A 76 0.43 12.63 24.34
CA PRO A 76 0.68 13.47 25.52
C PRO A 76 2.14 13.89 25.71
N ASP A 77 3.09 13.20 25.08
CA ASP A 77 4.53 13.51 25.10
C ASP A 77 4.94 14.54 24.01
N GLY A 78 3.99 15.05 23.23
CA GLY A 78 4.23 16.04 22.17
C GLY A 78 4.66 15.44 20.84
N THR A 79 4.69 14.11 20.71
CA THR A 79 4.81 13.43 19.41
C THR A 79 3.47 13.35 18.69
N ALA A 80 3.49 12.98 17.41
CA ALA A 80 2.28 12.68 16.65
C ALA A 80 2.41 11.37 15.89
N ASP A 81 1.41 10.52 15.99
CA ASP A 81 1.28 9.27 15.24
C ASP A 81 0.28 9.45 14.12
N VAL A 82 0.69 9.16 12.89
CA VAL A 82 -0.23 9.08 11.76
C VAL A 82 -0.51 7.62 11.47
N VAL A 83 -1.77 7.22 11.66
CA VAL A 83 -2.26 5.87 11.38
C VAL A 83 -2.82 5.87 9.96
N GLU A 84 -2.19 5.11 9.07
CA GLU A 84 -2.61 5.00 7.68
C GLU A 84 -3.83 4.10 7.56
N ASN A 85 -4.75 4.45 6.67
CA ASN A 85 -5.85 3.59 6.23
C ASN A 85 -6.74 3.02 7.36
N GLY A 86 -6.77 3.64 8.55
CA GLY A 86 -7.51 3.17 9.73
C GLY A 86 -6.88 1.99 10.46
N SER A 87 -6.47 0.95 9.74
CA SER A 87 -5.90 -0.30 10.28
C SER A 87 -4.47 -0.59 9.78
N GLY A 88 -3.87 0.35 9.06
CA GLY A 88 -2.57 0.21 8.40
C GLY A 88 -1.38 0.52 9.31
N SER A 89 -0.27 0.91 8.67
CA SER A 89 0.96 1.25 9.36
C SER A 89 0.81 2.54 10.17
N VAL A 90 1.65 2.67 11.20
CA VAL A 90 1.76 3.89 11.99
C VAL A 90 3.10 4.55 11.73
N SER A 91 3.07 5.85 11.44
CA SER A 91 4.26 6.68 11.28
C SER A 91 4.34 7.71 12.40
N ARG A 92 5.43 7.68 13.18
CA ARG A 92 5.64 8.58 14.30
C ARG A 92 6.49 9.78 13.90
N TYR A 93 5.98 10.97 14.22
CA TYR A 93 6.63 12.26 14.05
C TYR A 93 7.01 12.82 15.41
N ARG A 94 8.24 13.33 15.53
CA ARG A 94 8.80 13.80 16.81
C ARG A 94 9.31 15.24 16.69
N PRO A 95 9.28 16.02 17.79
CA PRO A 95 9.96 17.31 17.84
C PRO A 95 11.48 17.14 17.73
N GLU A 96 12.19 18.23 17.43
CA GLU A 96 13.67 18.24 17.46
C GLU A 96 14.21 18.16 18.88
N ALA A 97 13.46 18.67 19.86
CA ALA A 97 13.76 18.51 21.27
C ALA A 97 13.56 17.06 21.73
N PRO A 98 14.32 16.59 22.75
CA PRO A 98 14.10 15.29 23.36
C PRO A 98 12.65 15.10 23.84
N VAL A 99 12.12 13.90 23.62
CA VAL A 99 10.75 13.51 24.02
C VAL A 99 10.81 12.77 25.34
N ASP A 100 10.04 13.23 26.33
CA ASP A 100 9.83 12.52 27.59
C ASP A 100 8.57 11.65 27.50
N THR A 101 8.76 10.41 27.05
CA THR A 101 7.69 9.42 26.91
C THR A 101 7.11 8.98 28.25
N ALA A 102 7.90 9.02 29.33
CA ALA A 102 7.47 8.65 30.67
C ALA A 102 6.51 9.69 31.24
N ALA A 103 6.83 10.98 31.06
CA ALA A 103 5.92 12.08 31.41
C ALA A 103 4.61 12.01 30.61
N GLY A 104 4.67 11.70 29.31
CA GLY A 104 3.47 11.50 28.50
C GLY A 104 2.60 10.34 29.00
N ALA A 105 3.21 9.20 29.33
CA ALA A 105 2.51 8.05 29.90
C ALA A 105 1.87 8.38 31.27
N ALA A 106 2.55 9.16 32.11
CA ALA A 106 2.03 9.62 33.40
C ALA A 106 0.78 10.48 33.24
N ARG A 107 0.81 11.50 32.37
CA ARG A 107 -0.34 12.35 32.08
C ARG A 107 -1.57 11.55 31.62
N LEU A 108 -1.35 10.56 30.74
CA LEU A 108 -2.42 9.69 30.27
C LEU A 108 -2.98 8.81 31.40
N ALA A 109 -2.11 8.21 32.21
CA ALA A 109 -2.54 7.39 33.34
C ALA A 109 -3.36 8.20 34.35
N GLU A 110 -2.96 9.43 34.65
CA GLU A 110 -3.69 10.35 35.53
C GLU A 110 -5.05 10.75 34.97
N ALA A 111 -5.13 11.07 33.67
CA ALA A 111 -6.39 11.38 33.01
C ALA A 111 -7.37 10.19 33.01
N ILE A 112 -6.86 8.98 32.78
CA ILE A 112 -7.63 7.74 32.90
C ILE A 112 -8.11 7.55 34.34
N ALA A 113 -7.20 7.69 35.31
CA ALA A 113 -7.53 7.54 36.73
C ALA A 113 -8.62 8.52 37.18
N ALA A 114 -8.56 9.77 36.71
CA ALA A 114 -9.56 10.78 37.02
C ALA A 114 -10.93 10.46 36.38
N ARG A 115 -10.95 10.06 35.11
CA ARG A 115 -12.20 9.77 34.39
C ARG A 115 -12.88 8.50 34.88
N ASP A 116 -12.12 7.45 35.13
CA ASP A 116 -12.63 6.12 35.52
C ASP A 116 -12.62 5.88 37.02
N LYS A 117 -12.14 6.85 37.81
CA LYS A 117 -12.03 6.77 39.27
C LYS A 117 -11.22 5.55 39.73
N LEU A 118 -10.06 5.35 39.10
CA LEU A 118 -9.15 4.26 39.48
C LEU A 118 -8.60 4.47 40.90
N ALA A 119 -8.37 3.36 41.61
CA ALA A 119 -7.71 3.37 42.91
C ALA A 119 -6.27 3.93 42.79
N ALA A 120 -5.80 4.66 43.80
CA ALA A 120 -4.52 5.37 43.76
C ALA A 120 -3.34 4.42 43.51
N GLU A 121 -3.40 3.20 44.04
CA GLU A 121 -2.40 2.14 43.87
C GLU A 121 -2.34 1.57 42.44
N ALA A 122 -3.42 1.70 41.65
CA ALA A 122 -3.46 1.20 40.28
C ALA A 122 -2.81 2.15 39.26
N VAL A 123 -2.69 3.44 39.61
CA VAL A 123 -2.17 4.48 38.71
C VAL A 123 -0.70 4.25 38.32
N PRO A 124 0.24 3.94 39.25
CA PRO A 124 1.62 3.64 38.90
C PRO A 124 1.75 2.41 37.98
N VAL A 125 0.96 1.35 38.23
CA VAL A 125 0.96 0.13 37.40
C VAL A 125 0.49 0.44 35.99
N LEU A 126 -0.58 1.22 35.83
CA LEU A 126 -1.07 1.64 34.52
C LEU A 126 -0.04 2.52 33.79
N ARG A 127 0.58 3.48 34.50
CA ARG A 127 1.63 4.34 33.95
C ARG A 127 2.79 3.52 33.39
N ASP A 128 3.30 2.56 34.15
CA ASP A 128 4.46 1.76 33.75
C ASP A 128 4.12 0.87 32.54
N ARG A 129 2.90 0.30 32.51
CA ARG A 129 2.39 -0.41 31.33
C ARG A 129 2.29 0.50 30.11
N LEU A 130 1.73 1.71 30.26
CA LEU A 130 1.64 2.69 29.17
C LEU A 130 3.01 3.14 28.70
N ALA A 131 4.02 3.22 29.57
CA ALA A 131 5.39 3.58 29.20
C ALA A 131 6.09 2.49 28.37
N GLY A 132 5.81 1.21 28.65
CA GLY A 132 6.39 0.06 27.92
C GLY A 132 5.61 -0.39 26.69
N ASP A 133 4.31 -0.10 26.59
CA ASP A 133 3.43 -0.57 25.51
C ASP A 133 2.88 0.59 24.67
N GLU A 134 3.49 0.79 23.51
CA GLU A 134 3.13 1.84 22.56
C GLU A 134 1.73 1.65 21.97
N ALA A 135 1.32 0.43 21.65
CA ALA A 135 0.02 0.14 21.05
C ALA A 135 -1.10 0.38 22.07
N LEU A 136 -0.90 -0.02 23.32
CA LEU A 136 -1.81 0.30 24.43
C LEU A 136 -1.90 1.81 24.63
N ARG A 137 -0.76 2.52 24.61
CA ARG A 137 -0.74 3.98 24.76
C ARG A 137 -1.53 4.66 23.66
N LEU A 138 -1.27 4.35 22.40
CA LEU A 138 -1.99 4.93 21.27
C LEU A 138 -3.50 4.68 21.35
N ARG A 139 -3.92 3.46 21.74
CA ARG A 139 -5.34 3.13 21.93
C ARG A 139 -5.97 3.97 23.05
N LYS A 140 -5.30 4.07 24.19
CA LYS A 140 -5.80 4.81 25.35
C LYS A 140 -5.80 6.33 25.15
N VAL A 141 -4.83 6.88 24.43
CA VAL A 141 -4.84 8.31 24.03
C VAL A 141 -6.14 8.65 23.30
N ARG A 142 -6.60 7.80 22.39
CA ARG A 142 -7.83 8.05 21.62
C ARG A 142 -9.10 7.86 22.44
N GLU A 143 -9.13 6.84 23.29
CA GLU A 143 -10.30 6.53 24.13
C GLU A 143 -10.57 7.65 25.16
N TYR A 144 -9.50 8.26 25.69
CA TYR A 144 -9.58 9.30 26.71
C TYR A 144 -9.37 10.72 26.15
N ASP A 145 -9.06 10.82 24.85
CA ASP A 145 -8.78 12.07 24.13
C ASP A 145 -7.70 12.96 24.77
N VAL A 146 -6.64 12.33 25.30
CA VAL A 146 -5.57 13.03 26.03
C VAL A 146 -4.45 13.40 25.07
N ARG A 147 -4.35 14.67 24.72
CA ARG A 147 -3.39 15.18 23.72
C ARG A 147 -2.49 16.24 24.32
N SER A 148 -1.26 16.34 23.82
CA SER A 148 -0.43 17.52 24.07
C SER A 148 -0.96 18.72 23.28
N ASP A 149 -0.90 19.91 23.88
CA ASP A 149 -1.22 21.14 23.15
C ASP A 149 0.04 21.65 22.41
N LEU A 150 0.06 21.40 21.11
CA LEU A 150 1.14 21.85 20.23
C LEU A 150 0.86 23.28 19.78
N ALA A 151 1.84 24.18 19.97
CA ALA A 151 1.77 25.54 19.49
C ALA A 151 1.60 25.60 17.96
N VAL A 152 0.83 26.57 17.46
CA VAL A 152 0.70 26.80 16.02
C VAL A 152 2.08 27.08 15.41
N GLY A 153 2.40 26.38 14.33
CA GLY A 153 3.71 26.46 13.68
C GLY A 153 4.72 25.41 14.16
N THR A 154 4.45 24.66 15.23
CA THR A 154 5.28 23.51 15.63
C THR A 154 5.42 22.53 14.46
N VAL A 155 6.65 22.13 14.15
CA VAL A 155 6.97 21.13 13.12
C VAL A 155 7.56 19.90 13.79
N LEU A 156 6.90 18.77 13.60
CA LEU A 156 7.37 17.44 13.97
C LEU A 156 7.92 16.75 12.71
N ARG A 157 8.91 15.87 12.87
CA ARG A 157 9.60 15.20 11.75
C ARG A 157 9.58 13.69 11.92
N ASP A 158 9.45 12.96 10.83
CA ASP A 158 9.66 11.50 10.84
C ASP A 158 11.18 11.22 11.01
N PRO A 159 11.60 10.47 12.04
CA PRO A 159 13.02 10.17 12.25
C PRO A 159 13.63 9.35 11.11
N ARG A 160 12.80 8.63 10.34
CA ARG A 160 13.22 7.80 9.20
C ARG A 160 13.32 8.62 7.92
N CYS A 161 12.76 9.84 7.88
CA CYS A 161 12.64 10.65 6.68
C CYS A 161 12.46 12.13 7.03
N ARG A 162 13.55 12.91 7.00
CA ARG A 162 13.54 14.33 7.42
C ARG A 162 12.66 15.24 6.56
N GLU A 163 12.34 14.83 5.33
CA GLU A 163 11.43 15.53 4.43
C GLU A 163 9.97 15.35 4.83
N ALA A 164 9.66 14.26 5.54
CA ALA A 164 8.33 14.03 6.08
C ALA A 164 8.15 14.81 7.38
N THR A 165 7.10 15.64 7.41
CA THR A 165 6.79 16.51 8.53
C THR A 165 5.31 16.49 8.87
N VAL A 166 5.01 16.83 10.12
CA VAL A 166 3.68 17.22 10.57
C VAL A 166 3.82 18.63 11.12
N LYS A 167 3.08 19.59 10.58
CA LYS A 167 3.04 20.96 11.06
C LYS A 167 1.70 21.26 11.70
N ARG A 168 1.70 21.78 12.93
CA ARG A 168 0.50 22.34 13.55
C ARG A 168 0.10 23.62 12.82
N THR A 169 -1.13 23.70 12.34
CA THR A 169 -1.74 24.88 11.72
C THR A 169 -2.75 25.52 12.69
N ALA A 170 -3.34 26.66 12.30
CA ALA A 170 -4.39 27.30 13.09
C ALA A 170 -5.62 26.38 13.25
N ASP A 171 -6.00 25.69 12.16
CA ASP A 171 -7.24 24.92 12.07
C ASP A 171 -7.04 23.40 12.26
N GLY A 172 -5.80 22.95 12.42
CA GLY A 172 -5.49 21.53 12.57
C GLY A 172 -4.01 21.21 12.31
N TYR A 173 -3.75 20.27 11.40
CA TYR A 173 -2.41 19.78 11.11
C TYR A 173 -2.23 19.57 9.61
N GLN A 174 -1.01 19.81 9.12
CA GLN A 174 -0.63 19.48 7.76
C GLN A 174 0.53 18.49 7.80
N ARG A 175 0.36 17.33 7.17
CA ARG A 175 1.41 16.35 6.95
C ARG A 175 2.00 16.55 5.56
N THR A 176 3.31 16.54 5.46
CA THR A 176 4.04 16.30 4.22
C THR A 176 4.70 14.94 4.34
N THR A 177 4.48 14.05 3.37
CA THR A 177 5.11 12.72 3.34
C THR A 177 6.49 12.78 2.66
N CYS A 178 7.26 11.70 2.75
CA CYS A 178 8.52 11.59 1.99
C CYS A 178 8.33 11.70 0.47
N ALA A 179 7.16 11.26 -0.02
CA ALA A 179 6.78 11.38 -1.42
C ALA A 179 6.28 12.79 -1.79
N ARG A 180 6.34 13.75 -0.85
CA ARG A 180 5.80 15.12 -0.95
C ARG A 180 4.28 15.18 -1.18
N ALA A 181 3.56 14.09 -0.97
CA ALA A 181 2.12 14.16 -0.79
C ALA A 181 1.81 14.99 0.46
N VAL A 182 0.74 15.79 0.39
CA VAL A 182 0.30 16.67 1.46
C VAL A 182 -1.07 16.22 1.95
N ASP A 183 -1.22 16.04 3.25
CA ASP A 183 -2.51 15.74 3.87
C ASP A 183 -2.83 16.82 4.89
N ASP A 184 -4.05 17.31 4.86
CA ASP A 184 -4.55 18.21 5.89
C ASP A 184 -5.51 17.44 6.79
N PHE A 185 -5.33 17.66 8.10
CA PHE A 185 -6.16 17.14 9.16
C PHE A 185 -6.79 18.31 9.91
N ASP A 186 -8.00 18.11 10.42
CA ASP A 186 -8.60 19.07 11.34
C ASP A 186 -7.96 19.03 12.74
N ALA A 187 -8.44 19.89 13.65
CA ALA A 187 -7.98 19.95 15.03
C ALA A 187 -8.13 18.62 15.79
N GLN A 188 -9.10 17.78 15.41
CA GLN A 188 -9.31 16.45 15.96
C GLN A 188 -8.41 15.38 15.31
N GLY A 189 -7.60 15.74 14.31
CA GLY A 189 -6.69 14.85 13.63
C GLY A 189 -7.36 13.96 12.58
N ARG A 190 -8.56 14.31 12.12
CA ARG A 190 -9.27 13.60 11.05
C ARG A 190 -8.84 14.15 9.70
N LEU A 191 -8.60 13.27 8.72
CA LEU A 191 -8.23 13.68 7.36
C LEU A 191 -9.36 14.50 6.74
N VAL A 192 -9.05 15.71 6.27
CA VAL A 192 -9.99 16.59 5.55
C VAL A 192 -9.61 16.74 4.08
N ARG A 193 -8.32 16.65 3.76
CA ARG A 193 -7.81 16.73 2.39
C ARG A 193 -6.57 15.87 2.22
N SER A 194 -6.43 15.24 1.06
CA SER A 194 -5.20 14.59 0.62
C SER A 194 -4.86 15.02 -0.80
N ASP A 195 -3.63 15.47 -1.01
CA ASP A 195 -3.03 15.81 -2.30
C ASP A 195 -1.84 14.88 -2.54
N THR A 196 -1.98 13.86 -3.39
CA THR A 196 -0.95 12.82 -3.60
C THR A 196 0.27 13.28 -4.40
N GLY A 197 0.39 14.59 -4.64
CA GLY A 197 1.51 15.22 -5.38
C GLY A 197 1.46 14.95 -6.89
N ASP A 198 0.47 14.19 -7.37
CA ASP A 198 0.31 13.81 -8.76
C ASP A 198 -0.84 14.52 -9.50
N GLY A 199 -1.42 15.53 -8.87
CA GLY A 199 -2.59 16.26 -9.36
C GLY A 199 -3.91 15.63 -8.91
N GLN A 200 -3.89 14.48 -8.23
CA GLN A 200 -5.06 13.97 -7.55
C GLN A 200 -5.21 14.66 -6.20
N ARG A 201 -6.42 15.17 -5.97
CA ARG A 201 -6.87 15.73 -4.70
C ARG A 201 -8.12 14.99 -4.28
N ILE A 202 -8.20 14.68 -3.00
CA ILE A 202 -9.40 14.16 -2.35
C ILE A 202 -9.78 15.12 -1.21
N VAL A 203 -11.06 15.42 -1.07
CA VAL A 203 -11.63 16.20 0.04
C VAL A 203 -12.69 15.37 0.74
N LEU A 204 -12.60 15.28 2.06
CA LEU A 204 -13.60 14.61 2.90
C LEU A 204 -14.49 15.68 3.54
N HIS A 205 -15.79 15.52 3.40
CA HIS A 205 -16.80 16.38 4.01
C HIS A 205 -17.45 15.66 5.18
N TYR A 206 -17.44 16.30 6.34
CA TYR A 206 -17.96 15.73 7.57
C TYR A 206 -19.30 16.33 7.94
N ASP A 207 -20.16 15.49 8.49
CA ASP A 207 -21.29 15.89 9.33
C ASP A 207 -20.99 15.37 10.74
N ASP A 208 -20.90 16.29 11.71
CA ASP A 208 -20.31 16.07 13.02
C ASP A 208 -18.96 15.33 12.96
N ALA A 209 -18.94 14.07 13.45
CA ALA A 209 -17.76 13.24 13.60
C ALA A 209 -17.45 12.40 12.34
N ARG A 210 -18.35 12.30 11.36
CA ARG A 210 -18.31 11.27 10.31
C ARG A 210 -18.30 11.86 8.90
N PRO A 211 -17.50 11.31 7.97
CA PRO A 211 -17.55 11.77 6.59
C PRO A 211 -18.84 11.31 5.93
N THR A 212 -19.56 12.23 5.32
CA THR A 212 -20.78 11.97 4.55
C THR A 212 -20.54 11.99 3.05
N ARG A 213 -19.44 12.63 2.63
CA ARG A 213 -19.07 12.77 1.23
C ARG A 213 -17.56 12.80 1.05
N ILE A 214 -17.08 12.17 -0.02
CA ILE A 214 -15.70 12.25 -0.48
C ILE A 214 -15.74 12.74 -1.92
N THR A 215 -14.97 13.78 -2.23
CA THR A 215 -14.96 14.40 -3.56
C THR A 215 -13.53 14.48 -4.08
N ASP A 216 -13.34 14.13 -5.35
CA ASP A 216 -12.03 14.21 -6.00
C ASP A 216 -11.80 15.58 -6.69
N ALA A 217 -10.60 15.77 -7.25
CA ALA A 217 -10.23 16.96 -8.01
C ALA A 217 -11.14 17.30 -9.21
N HIS A 218 -11.86 16.31 -9.74
CA HIS A 218 -12.75 16.45 -10.90
C HIS A 218 -14.22 16.63 -10.50
N GLY A 219 -14.52 16.74 -9.20
CA GLY A 219 -15.87 16.88 -8.67
C GLY A 219 -16.65 15.57 -8.53
N ARG A 220 -16.02 14.43 -8.86
CA ARG A 220 -16.62 13.10 -8.72
C ARG A 220 -16.78 12.79 -7.25
N THR A 221 -17.91 12.17 -6.90
CA THR A 221 -18.34 12.11 -5.51
C THR A 221 -18.75 10.71 -5.07
N LEU A 222 -18.25 10.29 -3.91
CA LEU A 222 -18.78 9.17 -3.13
C LEU A 222 -19.62 9.71 -1.98
N HIS A 223 -20.84 9.22 -1.84
CA HIS A 223 -21.74 9.47 -0.72
C HIS A 223 -21.70 8.31 0.26
N LEU A 224 -21.52 8.61 1.54
CA LEU A 224 -21.39 7.62 2.61
C LEU A 224 -22.58 7.74 3.55
N THR A 225 -23.17 6.60 3.90
CA THR A 225 -24.23 6.52 4.91
C THR A 225 -23.80 5.62 6.06
N TRP A 226 -24.23 5.93 7.26
CA TRP A 226 -23.82 5.24 8.48
C TRP A 226 -25.01 4.57 9.15
N ASN A 227 -24.79 3.46 9.85
CA ASN A 227 -25.79 2.89 10.75
C ASN A 227 -25.71 3.56 12.14
N ALA A 228 -26.61 3.15 13.04
CA ALA A 228 -26.67 3.67 14.41
C ALA A 228 -25.38 3.43 15.20
N ASP A 229 -24.70 2.30 14.97
CA ASP A 229 -23.45 1.92 15.64
C ASP A 229 -22.21 2.65 15.11
N GLY A 230 -22.36 3.47 14.07
CA GLY A 230 -21.25 4.19 13.45
C GLY A 230 -20.41 3.41 12.46
N LEU A 231 -20.97 2.34 11.93
CA LEU A 231 -20.38 1.59 10.84
C LEU A 231 -21.00 2.02 9.50
N LEU A 232 -20.20 1.95 8.45
CA LEU A 232 -20.56 2.37 7.11
C LEU A 232 -21.62 1.42 6.54
N SER A 233 -22.84 1.90 6.32
CA SER A 233 -23.94 1.06 5.82
C SER A 233 -23.99 0.99 4.30
N THR A 234 -23.72 2.11 3.61
CA THR A 234 -23.67 2.14 2.15
C THR A 234 -22.66 3.16 1.65
N VAL A 235 -22.10 2.89 0.46
CA VAL A 235 -21.38 3.87 -0.34
C VAL A 235 -22.01 3.92 -1.72
N ARG A 236 -22.26 5.13 -2.22
CA ARG A 236 -22.84 5.36 -3.54
C ARG A 236 -22.04 6.41 -4.29
N SER A 237 -21.61 6.11 -5.52
CA SER A 237 -21.08 7.13 -6.42
C SER A 237 -22.20 7.97 -7.03
N ASP A 238 -21.88 9.20 -7.41
CA ASP A 238 -22.76 10.10 -8.16
C ASP A 238 -23.22 9.55 -9.52
N ASP A 239 -22.46 8.64 -10.15
CA ASP A 239 -22.87 7.89 -11.35
C ASP A 239 -23.78 6.68 -11.06
N GLY A 240 -24.22 6.50 -9.81
CA GLY A 240 -25.28 5.58 -9.41
C GLY A 240 -24.82 4.19 -8.96
N ARG A 241 -23.51 3.89 -9.01
CA ARG A 241 -23.00 2.62 -8.46
C ARG A 241 -23.08 2.63 -6.94
N ARG A 242 -23.34 1.47 -6.35
CA ARG A 242 -23.59 1.35 -4.90
C ARG A 242 -23.04 0.06 -4.33
N ALA A 243 -22.32 0.16 -3.21
CA ALA A 243 -22.01 -0.96 -2.33
C ALA A 243 -22.80 -0.85 -1.01
N ALA A 244 -23.08 -1.99 -0.39
CA ALA A 244 -23.81 -2.06 0.87
C ALA A 244 -23.18 -3.05 1.85
N TYR A 245 -23.31 -2.79 3.15
CA TYR A 245 -22.65 -3.56 4.20
C TYR A 245 -23.62 -3.90 5.33
N ARG A 246 -23.47 -5.09 5.91
CA ARG A 246 -24.25 -5.56 7.07
C ARG A 246 -23.34 -6.07 8.17
N TYR A 247 -23.80 -5.94 9.40
CA TYR A 247 -23.01 -6.21 10.59
C TYR A 247 -23.72 -7.17 11.55
N SER A 248 -22.91 -7.93 12.30
CA SER A 248 -23.38 -8.63 13.49
C SER A 248 -23.69 -7.64 14.62
N THR A 249 -24.35 -8.10 15.68
CA THR A 249 -24.55 -7.31 16.91
C THR A 249 -23.24 -6.95 17.62
N ALA A 250 -22.17 -7.70 17.36
CA ALA A 250 -20.83 -7.42 17.87
C ALA A 250 -20.07 -6.37 17.03
N GLY A 251 -20.65 -5.93 15.91
CA GLY A 251 -20.07 -4.93 15.01
C GLY A 251 -19.13 -5.51 13.94
N ASP A 252 -19.12 -6.83 13.73
CA ASP A 252 -18.35 -7.48 12.68
C ASP A 252 -19.05 -7.40 11.34
N LEU A 253 -18.32 -7.12 10.26
CA LEU A 253 -18.86 -7.08 8.90
C LEU A 253 -19.22 -8.49 8.43
N VAL A 254 -20.49 -8.88 8.47
CA VAL A 254 -20.93 -10.23 8.09
C VAL A 254 -21.31 -10.37 6.62
N GLU A 255 -21.60 -9.26 5.93
CA GLU A 255 -21.92 -9.25 4.51
C GLU A 255 -21.52 -7.92 3.87
N SER A 256 -20.92 -8.00 2.69
CA SER A 256 -20.73 -6.88 1.78
C SER A 256 -21.34 -7.22 0.43
N THR A 257 -22.02 -6.28 -0.20
CA THR A 257 -22.55 -6.40 -1.55
C THR A 257 -21.87 -5.36 -2.43
N ASP A 258 -21.24 -5.80 -3.53
CA ASP A 258 -20.54 -4.91 -4.47
C ASP A 258 -21.52 -4.17 -5.41
N VAL A 259 -20.97 -3.37 -6.33
CA VAL A 259 -21.74 -2.58 -7.32
C VAL A 259 -22.55 -3.43 -8.31
N HIS A 260 -22.26 -4.73 -8.43
CA HIS A 260 -22.97 -5.66 -9.29
C HIS A 260 -24.05 -6.45 -8.53
N GLY A 261 -24.21 -6.22 -7.23
CA GLY A 261 -25.13 -6.98 -6.40
C GLY A 261 -24.57 -8.33 -5.93
N THR A 262 -23.25 -8.56 -6.10
CA THR A 262 -22.59 -9.80 -5.70
C THR A 262 -22.27 -9.76 -4.21
N PRO A 263 -22.81 -10.69 -3.38
CA PRO A 263 -22.49 -10.72 -1.96
C PRO A 263 -21.21 -11.51 -1.67
N LEU A 264 -20.42 -10.99 -0.74
CA LEU A 264 -19.41 -11.74 0.02
C LEU A 264 -19.88 -11.81 1.48
N ARG A 265 -19.79 -13.00 2.07
CA ARG A 265 -20.17 -13.23 3.47
C ARG A 265 -18.93 -13.57 4.30
N TYR A 266 -18.94 -13.15 5.55
CA TYR A 266 -17.79 -13.29 6.44
C TYR A 266 -18.21 -13.94 7.76
N THR A 267 -17.35 -14.81 8.28
CA THR A 267 -17.51 -15.44 9.60
C THR A 267 -16.34 -15.07 10.49
N TYR A 268 -16.63 -14.86 11.77
CA TYR A 268 -15.66 -14.43 12.78
C TYR A 268 -15.68 -15.39 13.97
N ASP A 269 -14.55 -15.48 14.67
CA ASP A 269 -14.52 -16.05 16.01
C ASP A 269 -14.97 -15.03 17.08
N ALA A 270 -14.99 -15.45 18.36
CA ALA A 270 -15.41 -14.62 19.47
C ALA A 270 -14.47 -13.43 19.77
N ASP A 271 -13.26 -13.43 19.18
CA ASP A 271 -12.24 -12.39 19.33
C ASP A 271 -12.18 -11.46 18.11
N HIS A 272 -13.19 -11.51 17.24
CA HIS A 272 -13.30 -10.71 16.01
C HIS A 272 -12.24 -11.05 14.94
N ASN A 273 -11.62 -12.23 14.98
CA ASN A 273 -10.75 -12.66 13.89
C ASN A 273 -11.59 -13.26 12.76
N LEU A 274 -11.36 -12.79 11.52
CA LEU A 274 -12.00 -13.33 10.31
C LEU A 274 -11.55 -14.77 10.07
N THR A 275 -12.48 -15.74 10.11
CA THR A 275 -12.21 -17.17 9.96
C THR A 275 -12.71 -17.76 8.65
N GLU A 276 -13.70 -17.16 8.00
CA GLU A 276 -14.21 -17.60 6.69
C GLU A 276 -14.63 -16.42 5.82
N ILE A 277 -14.31 -16.49 4.53
CA ILE A 277 -14.90 -15.67 3.47
C ILE A 277 -15.66 -16.61 2.54
N ARG A 278 -16.97 -16.41 2.40
CA ARG A 278 -17.85 -17.21 1.53
C ARG A 278 -18.28 -16.40 0.32
N TYR A 279 -18.04 -16.97 -0.86
CA TYR A 279 -18.32 -16.37 -2.16
C TYR A 279 -19.72 -16.74 -2.67
N ILE A 280 -20.19 -16.02 -3.70
CA ILE A 280 -21.54 -16.22 -4.28
C ILE A 280 -21.76 -17.64 -4.82
N ASP A 281 -20.71 -18.29 -5.32
CA ASP A 281 -20.73 -19.67 -5.81
C ASP A 281 -20.57 -20.71 -4.69
N THR A 282 -20.75 -20.29 -3.44
CA THR A 282 -20.68 -21.12 -2.22
C THR A 282 -19.30 -21.63 -1.83
N THR A 283 -18.26 -21.41 -2.66
CA THR A 283 -16.89 -21.69 -2.26
C THR A 283 -16.45 -20.80 -1.09
N THR A 284 -15.46 -21.26 -0.32
CA THR A 284 -14.97 -20.58 0.87
C THR A 284 -13.46 -20.46 0.90
N MET A 285 -12.96 -19.34 1.42
CA MET A 285 -11.59 -19.21 1.93
C MET A 285 -11.64 -19.29 3.45
N GLN A 286 -10.81 -20.13 4.06
CA GLN A 286 -10.76 -20.34 5.51
C GLN A 286 -9.43 -19.89 6.09
N ILE A 287 -9.47 -19.23 7.24
CA ILE A 287 -8.29 -18.69 7.92
C ILE A 287 -8.30 -19.19 9.37
N ALA A 288 -7.19 -19.75 9.82
CA ALA A 288 -6.98 -20.18 11.20
C ALA A 288 -5.81 -19.40 11.83
N TYR A 289 -5.90 -19.14 13.12
CA TYR A 289 -4.93 -18.34 13.88
C TYR A 289 -4.20 -19.19 14.92
N SER A 290 -2.96 -18.83 15.23
CA SER A 290 -2.11 -19.58 16.17
C SER A 290 -2.58 -19.48 17.62
N VAL A 291 -3.23 -18.36 17.97
CA VAL A 291 -3.81 -18.07 19.28
C VAL A 291 -5.05 -17.20 19.11
N PRO A 292 -5.99 -17.20 20.08
CA PRO A 292 -7.11 -16.27 20.07
C PRO A 292 -6.63 -14.81 20.14
N ARG A 293 -7.33 -13.92 19.43
CA ARG A 293 -7.15 -12.45 19.36
C ARG A 293 -5.77 -11.95 18.94
N LEU A 294 -5.68 -11.25 17.80
CA LEU A 294 -4.41 -10.70 17.26
C LEU A 294 -3.33 -11.78 17.10
N GLY A 295 -3.75 -13.03 16.94
CA GLY A 295 -2.87 -14.15 16.65
C GLY A 295 -2.30 -14.03 15.24
N ARG A 296 -1.12 -14.59 15.04
CA ARG A 296 -0.57 -14.77 13.69
C ARG A 296 -1.34 -15.85 12.96
N VAL A 297 -1.43 -15.77 11.64
CA VAL A 297 -2.15 -16.79 10.86
C VAL A 297 -1.41 -18.13 10.92
N ALA A 298 -2.10 -19.18 11.36
CA ALA A 298 -1.58 -20.55 11.37
C ALA A 298 -1.82 -21.27 10.05
N SER A 299 -2.95 -21.03 9.39
CA SER A 299 -3.20 -21.57 8.05
C SER A 299 -4.22 -20.76 7.25
N VAL A 300 -4.09 -20.79 5.94
CA VAL A 300 -5.10 -20.33 4.98
C VAL A 300 -5.43 -21.49 4.05
N THR A 301 -6.73 -21.80 3.92
CA THR A 301 -7.24 -22.67 2.86
C THR A 301 -7.95 -21.79 1.84
N GLU A 302 -7.39 -21.71 0.64
CA GLU A 302 -7.91 -20.93 -0.47
C GLU A 302 -9.18 -21.56 -1.04
N ARG A 303 -9.93 -20.76 -1.80
CA ARG A 303 -11.18 -21.21 -2.45
C ARG A 303 -11.02 -22.38 -3.41
N THR A 304 -9.80 -22.61 -3.91
CA THR A 304 -9.44 -23.70 -4.82
C THR A 304 -9.20 -25.01 -4.09
N GLY A 305 -9.13 -25.00 -2.75
CA GLY A 305 -8.81 -26.14 -1.89
C GLY A 305 -7.35 -26.16 -1.42
N GLU A 306 -6.46 -25.40 -2.08
CA GLU A 306 -5.05 -25.31 -1.69
C GLU A 306 -4.91 -24.76 -0.27
N ARG A 307 -4.08 -25.41 0.54
CA ARG A 307 -3.86 -25.07 1.94
C ARG A 307 -2.42 -24.64 2.17
N THR A 308 -2.22 -23.50 2.81
CA THR A 308 -0.90 -23.03 3.26
C THR A 308 -0.87 -22.95 4.78
N GLU A 309 0.13 -23.57 5.40
CA GLU A 309 0.35 -23.62 6.84
C GLU A 309 1.61 -22.84 7.20
N TYR A 310 1.59 -22.11 8.32
CA TYR A 310 2.69 -21.25 8.78
C TYR A 310 3.12 -21.65 10.19
N THR A 311 4.42 -21.85 10.37
CA THR A 311 5.03 -22.05 11.68
C THR A 311 6.08 -20.99 11.91
N TYR A 312 5.97 -20.25 13.01
CA TYR A 312 6.83 -19.13 13.33
C TYR A 312 7.84 -19.50 14.42
N THR A 313 9.09 -19.16 14.19
CA THR A 313 10.15 -19.21 15.18
C THR A 313 10.46 -17.78 15.61
N GLU A 314 10.32 -17.50 16.90
CA GLU A 314 10.58 -16.17 17.46
C GLU A 314 12.03 -16.02 17.91
N ASP A 315 12.53 -14.80 17.79
CA ASP A 315 13.73 -14.33 18.47
C ASP A 315 13.42 -14.20 19.97
N THR A 316 14.16 -14.94 20.79
CA THR A 316 13.95 -15.00 22.24
C THR A 316 14.26 -13.69 22.95
N VAL A 317 14.95 -12.75 22.30
CA VAL A 317 15.33 -11.45 22.88
C VAL A 317 14.26 -10.39 22.64
N ASN A 318 13.65 -10.35 21.46
CA ASN A 318 12.74 -9.27 21.07
C ASN A 318 11.33 -9.73 20.67
N GLY A 319 11.04 -11.04 20.69
CA GLY A 319 9.73 -11.62 20.39
C GLY A 319 9.30 -11.50 18.92
N ALA A 320 10.14 -10.98 18.04
CA ALA A 320 9.84 -10.91 16.62
C ALA A 320 10.12 -12.24 15.93
N ILE A 321 9.56 -12.43 14.74
CA ILE A 321 9.77 -13.62 13.94
C ILE A 321 11.21 -13.63 13.40
N ALA A 322 12.00 -14.60 13.86
CA ALA A 322 13.34 -14.91 13.35
C ALA A 322 13.27 -15.81 12.12
N ALA A 323 12.29 -16.72 12.06
CA ALA A 323 12.07 -17.57 10.89
C ALA A 323 10.60 -17.99 10.75
N THR A 324 10.21 -18.31 9.52
CA THR A 324 8.88 -18.84 9.18
C THR A 324 9.02 -20.06 8.27
N SER A 325 8.45 -21.18 8.69
CA SER A 325 8.22 -22.34 7.83
C SER A 325 6.85 -22.22 7.18
N ILE A 326 6.79 -22.33 5.86
CA ILE A 326 5.57 -22.22 5.06
C ILE A 326 5.38 -23.54 4.34
N ARG A 327 4.32 -24.28 4.66
CA ARG A 327 3.97 -25.56 4.04
C ARG A 327 2.73 -25.38 3.16
N THR A 328 2.89 -25.44 1.85
CA THR A 328 1.79 -25.38 0.87
C THR A 328 1.40 -26.78 0.44
N ILE A 329 0.11 -27.10 0.48
CA ILE A 329 -0.49 -28.40 0.20
C ILE A 329 -1.50 -28.20 -0.94
N ASP A 330 -1.31 -28.90 -2.05
CA ASP A 330 -2.25 -28.88 -3.17
C ASP A 330 -3.46 -29.80 -2.96
N ASN A 331 -4.37 -29.81 -3.93
CA ASN A 331 -5.60 -30.61 -3.87
C ASN A 331 -5.36 -32.12 -3.93
N ASP A 332 -4.21 -32.55 -4.43
CA ASP A 332 -3.80 -33.97 -4.48
C ASP A 332 -3.07 -34.39 -3.20
N GLY A 333 -2.87 -33.46 -2.25
CA GLY A 333 -2.21 -33.68 -0.98
C GLY A 333 -0.69 -33.58 -1.04
N HIS A 334 -0.11 -33.16 -2.16
CA HIS A 334 1.33 -32.94 -2.26
C HIS A 334 1.72 -31.67 -1.53
N ALA A 335 2.73 -31.79 -0.65
CA ALA A 335 3.20 -30.69 0.17
C ALA A 335 4.58 -30.19 -0.28
N GLN A 336 4.74 -28.86 -0.32
CA GLN A 336 6.02 -28.19 -0.47
C GLN A 336 6.29 -27.32 0.74
N VAL A 337 7.54 -27.32 1.22
CA VAL A 337 7.95 -26.52 2.37
C VAL A 337 8.99 -25.48 1.96
N ARG A 338 8.75 -24.24 2.38
CA ARG A 338 9.66 -23.11 2.23
C ARG A 338 10.01 -22.55 3.60
N HIS A 339 11.30 -22.42 3.88
CA HIS A 339 11.78 -21.75 5.08
C HIS A 339 12.23 -20.32 4.72
N VAL A 340 11.82 -19.35 5.53
CA VAL A 340 12.23 -17.94 5.40
C VAL A 340 12.85 -17.52 6.73
N THR A 341 14.11 -17.09 6.72
CA THR A 341 14.81 -16.54 7.90
C THR A 341 14.99 -15.04 7.75
N PHE A 342 14.89 -14.31 8.86
CA PHE A 342 14.98 -12.86 8.91
C PHE A 342 16.21 -12.43 9.71
N ASP A 343 17.27 -12.01 9.01
CA ASP A 343 18.46 -11.45 9.63
C ASP A 343 18.29 -9.94 9.79
N ARG A 344 18.29 -9.49 11.03
CA ARG A 344 18.14 -8.07 11.38
C ARG A 344 19.51 -7.46 11.64
N VAL A 345 19.99 -6.64 10.70
CA VAL A 345 21.30 -5.96 10.82
C VAL A 345 21.06 -4.52 11.27
N ARG A 346 21.61 -4.15 12.43
CA ARG A 346 21.70 -2.73 12.84
C ARG A 346 22.77 -2.05 11.99
N THR A 347 22.41 -0.93 11.35
CA THR A 347 23.37 -0.09 10.63
C THR A 347 23.90 1.02 11.52
N ASP A 348 25.07 1.55 11.19
CA ASP A 348 25.81 2.57 11.96
C ASP A 348 25.03 3.90 12.13
N GLY A 349 23.92 4.08 11.41
CA GLY A 349 22.97 5.20 11.56
C GLY A 349 21.79 4.93 12.51
N GLY A 350 21.82 3.82 13.27
CA GLY A 350 20.81 3.49 14.27
C GLY A 350 19.53 2.84 13.72
N GLY A 351 19.51 2.42 12.46
CA GLY A 351 18.33 1.77 11.89
C GLY A 351 18.54 0.30 11.52
N LEU A 352 17.44 -0.42 11.32
CA LEU A 352 17.41 -1.88 11.18
C LEU A 352 17.15 -2.28 9.72
N GLN A 353 18.11 -2.92 9.05
CA GLN A 353 17.84 -3.62 7.79
C GLN A 353 17.35 -5.03 8.08
N VAL A 354 16.40 -5.51 7.28
CA VAL A 354 15.92 -6.90 7.36
C VAL A 354 16.32 -7.61 6.08
N ALA A 355 17.28 -8.52 6.20
CA ALA A 355 17.60 -9.48 5.15
C ALA A 355 16.69 -10.71 5.33
N ALA A 356 16.00 -11.11 4.26
CA ALA A 356 15.20 -12.31 4.22
C ALA A 356 15.90 -13.35 3.34
N VAL A 357 16.32 -14.46 3.92
CA VAL A 357 16.84 -15.60 3.17
C VAL A 357 15.72 -16.63 3.10
N SER A 358 15.38 -17.09 1.89
CA SER A 358 14.42 -18.17 1.72
C SER A 358 15.05 -19.38 1.04
N SER A 359 14.66 -20.58 1.47
CA SER A 359 15.08 -21.86 0.90
C SER A 359 13.88 -22.76 0.66
N MET A 360 13.94 -23.58 -0.40
CA MET A 360 12.93 -24.63 -0.67
C MET A 360 13.49 -26.01 -0.29
N GLY A 361 12.74 -26.73 0.56
CA GLY A 361 13.06 -28.09 1.05
C GLY A 361 14.28 -28.18 1.98
N ASP A 362 14.45 -29.36 2.59
CA ASP A 362 15.60 -29.69 3.47
C ASP A 362 16.95 -29.78 2.72
N HIS A 363 16.93 -29.71 1.39
CA HIS A 363 18.10 -29.97 0.54
C HIS A 363 18.62 -28.75 -0.23
N GLY A 364 18.38 -27.52 0.26
CA GLY A 364 19.21 -26.34 -0.03
C GLY A 364 19.32 -25.85 -1.49
N ARG A 365 18.72 -26.52 -2.48
CA ARG A 365 18.83 -26.17 -3.91
C ARG A 365 17.79 -25.14 -4.32
N GLY A 366 17.88 -23.96 -3.72
CA GLY A 366 17.03 -22.82 -4.06
C GLY A 366 17.09 -21.74 -3.01
N ARG A 367 18.30 -21.27 -2.67
CA ARG A 367 18.47 -20.13 -1.77
C ARG A 367 18.17 -18.85 -2.54
N LEU A 368 17.08 -18.18 -2.18
CA LEU A 368 16.75 -16.83 -2.62
C LEU A 368 17.19 -15.87 -1.51
N ASP A 369 18.21 -15.06 -1.78
CA ASP A 369 18.64 -13.98 -0.87
C ASP A 369 17.91 -12.70 -1.28
N THR A 370 17.04 -12.18 -0.42
CA THR A 370 16.26 -10.98 -0.68
C THR A 370 16.43 -10.02 0.47
N ARG A 371 16.99 -8.83 0.22
CA ARG A 371 17.25 -7.86 1.29
C ARG A 371 16.41 -6.64 1.09
N TYR A 372 15.92 -6.12 2.20
CA TYR A 372 15.11 -4.91 2.23
C TYR A 372 15.81 -3.84 3.07
N ASP A 373 15.65 -2.60 2.66
CA ASP A 373 15.97 -1.49 3.55
C ASP A 373 14.93 -1.34 4.66
N GLN A 374 15.14 -0.34 5.52
CA GLN A 374 14.31 -0.08 6.70
C GLN A 374 12.89 0.38 6.35
N GLN A 375 12.69 0.81 5.10
CA GLN A 375 11.39 1.20 4.54
C GLN A 375 10.68 0.01 3.87
N GLY A 376 11.26 -1.19 3.94
CA GLY A 376 10.72 -2.39 3.29
C GLY A 376 10.90 -2.40 1.78
N ARG A 377 11.78 -1.56 1.22
CA ARG A 377 12.06 -1.55 -0.23
C ARG A 377 13.14 -2.56 -0.54
N LEU A 378 12.95 -3.31 -1.62
CA LEU A 378 13.89 -4.33 -2.09
C LEU A 378 15.21 -3.67 -2.49
N VAL A 379 16.31 -3.95 -1.80
CA VAL A 379 17.66 -3.44 -2.13
C VAL A 379 18.56 -4.48 -2.78
N HIS A 380 18.28 -5.77 -2.58
CA HIS A 380 19.05 -6.86 -3.16
C HIS A 380 18.16 -8.07 -3.43
N ARG A 381 18.39 -8.74 -4.54
CA ARG A 381 17.79 -10.03 -4.86
C ARG A 381 18.81 -10.92 -5.55
N ALA A 382 19.12 -12.07 -4.97
CA ALA A 382 19.84 -13.14 -5.64
C ALA A 382 18.95 -14.38 -5.81
N ASP A 383 18.99 -14.97 -6.99
CA ASP A 383 18.44 -16.30 -7.23
C ASP A 383 19.45 -17.38 -6.85
N GLY A 384 18.94 -18.59 -6.56
CA GLY A 384 19.76 -19.73 -6.18
C GLY A 384 20.62 -20.29 -7.32
N GLN A 385 20.66 -19.63 -8.48
CA GLN A 385 21.39 -20.02 -9.69
C GLN A 385 22.51 -19.01 -10.04
N GLY A 386 22.79 -18.03 -9.15
CA GLY A 386 23.90 -17.08 -9.29
C GLY A 386 23.53 -15.75 -9.96
N GLY A 387 22.27 -15.56 -10.36
CA GLY A 387 21.76 -14.27 -10.78
C GLY A 387 21.55 -13.36 -9.58
N SER A 388 22.09 -12.14 -9.62
CA SER A 388 21.87 -11.13 -8.58
C SER A 388 21.40 -9.82 -9.19
N THR A 389 20.61 -9.06 -8.44
CA THR A 389 20.18 -7.71 -8.79
C THR A 389 20.15 -6.83 -7.55
N ASP A 390 20.94 -5.76 -7.57
CA ASP A 390 20.90 -4.70 -6.57
C ASP A 390 20.04 -3.53 -7.05
N TYR A 391 19.32 -2.93 -6.09
CA TYR A 391 18.42 -1.81 -6.31
C TYR A 391 18.90 -0.63 -5.47
N VAL A 392 19.21 0.47 -6.14
CA VAL A 392 19.68 1.68 -5.49
C VAL A 392 18.60 2.74 -5.61
N TYR A 393 18.12 3.19 -4.46
CA TYR A 393 17.13 4.26 -4.35
C TYR A 393 17.80 5.58 -4.04
N HIS A 394 17.21 6.66 -4.54
CA HIS A 394 17.61 8.00 -4.18
C HIS A 394 17.45 8.17 -2.66
N PRO A 395 18.46 8.64 -1.92
CA PRO A 395 18.45 8.66 -0.46
C PRO A 395 17.37 9.56 0.15
N LYS A 396 16.81 10.49 -0.64
CA LYS A 396 15.80 11.46 -0.20
C LYS A 396 14.39 11.10 -0.70
N THR A 397 14.18 11.18 -2.01
CA THR A 397 12.89 10.90 -2.67
C THR A 397 12.46 9.43 -2.65
N GLY A 398 13.39 8.51 -2.38
CA GLY A 398 13.11 7.08 -2.37
C GLY A 398 12.74 6.45 -3.71
N LYS A 399 12.90 7.19 -4.81
CA LYS A 399 12.74 6.69 -6.19
C LYS A 399 13.91 5.77 -6.55
N LEU A 400 13.65 4.71 -7.32
CA LEU A 400 14.69 3.84 -7.85
C LEU A 400 15.55 4.63 -8.84
N ILE A 401 16.84 4.83 -8.54
CA ILE A 401 17.76 5.58 -9.42
C ILE A 401 18.71 4.65 -10.17
N MET A 402 18.92 3.43 -9.69
CA MET A 402 19.77 2.49 -10.38
C MET A 402 19.40 1.05 -10.07
N LEU A 403 19.56 0.19 -11.06
CA LEU A 403 19.46 -1.26 -10.98
C LEU A 403 20.77 -1.85 -11.49
N LEU A 404 21.35 -2.80 -10.75
CA LEU A 404 22.60 -3.47 -11.07
C LEU A 404 22.37 -4.99 -11.04
N GLY A 405 22.13 -5.58 -12.19
CA GLY A 405 22.14 -7.03 -12.38
C GLY A 405 23.53 -7.55 -12.77
N SER A 406 23.72 -8.88 -12.74
CA SER A 406 25.02 -9.53 -13.06
C SER A 406 25.64 -9.11 -14.41
N SER A 407 24.83 -8.73 -15.40
CA SER A 407 25.27 -8.25 -16.72
C SER A 407 24.47 -7.04 -17.23
N THR A 408 23.60 -6.47 -16.40
CA THR A 408 22.69 -5.39 -16.81
C THR A 408 22.75 -4.25 -15.82
N GLN A 409 22.85 -3.02 -16.30
CA GLN A 409 22.73 -1.83 -15.47
C GLN A 409 21.65 -0.94 -16.06
N ARG A 410 20.81 -0.35 -15.20
CA ARG A 410 19.87 0.70 -15.60
C ARG A 410 20.00 1.88 -14.65
N VAL A 411 19.96 3.09 -15.18
CA VAL A 411 20.05 4.35 -14.42
C VAL A 411 18.84 5.20 -14.75
N PHE A 412 18.21 5.79 -13.74
CA PHE A 412 16.99 6.57 -13.87
C PHE A 412 17.20 7.99 -13.34
N ARG A 413 16.72 9.00 -14.07
CA ARG A 413 16.68 10.40 -13.60
C ARG A 413 15.26 10.93 -13.60
N TYR A 414 14.98 11.75 -12.61
CA TYR A 414 13.65 12.32 -12.36
C TYR A 414 13.74 13.85 -12.33
N ASP A 415 12.64 14.51 -12.68
CA ASP A 415 12.49 15.94 -12.43
C ASP A 415 12.13 16.24 -10.96
N ASP A 416 12.04 17.54 -10.62
CA ASP A 416 11.70 18.01 -9.28
C ASP A 416 10.30 17.58 -8.79
N CYS A 417 9.42 17.21 -9.72
CA CYS A 417 8.08 16.67 -9.46
C CYS A 417 8.07 15.13 -9.31
N GLY A 418 9.25 14.49 -9.36
CA GLY A 418 9.42 13.05 -9.22
C GLY A 418 8.92 12.25 -10.42
N ARG A 419 8.78 12.87 -11.59
CA ARG A 419 8.45 12.22 -12.86
C ARG A 419 9.73 11.74 -13.54
N LEU A 420 9.71 10.55 -14.16
CA LEU A 420 10.88 10.00 -14.83
C LEU A 420 11.15 10.79 -16.11
N ILE A 421 12.29 11.45 -16.21
CA ILE A 421 12.68 12.20 -17.41
C ILE A 421 13.73 11.48 -18.24
N GLN A 422 14.45 10.52 -17.65
CA GLN A 422 15.48 9.77 -18.35
C GLN A 422 15.66 8.35 -17.81
N ALA A 423 15.91 7.40 -18.70
CA ALA A 423 16.39 6.06 -18.37
C ALA A 423 17.55 5.64 -19.30
N ASP A 424 18.68 5.26 -18.72
CA ASP A 424 19.84 4.69 -19.43
C ASP A 424 19.95 3.20 -19.12
N SER A 425 20.42 2.41 -20.08
CA SER A 425 20.62 0.96 -19.95
C SER A 425 21.99 0.53 -20.48
N SER A 426 22.59 -0.49 -19.88
CA SER A 426 23.93 -1.00 -20.23
C SER A 426 24.05 -1.57 -21.64
N ASP A 427 22.92 -1.84 -22.31
CA ASP A 427 22.84 -2.16 -23.75
C ASP A 427 22.91 -0.92 -24.67
N GLY A 428 23.25 0.25 -24.10
CA GLY A 428 23.46 1.51 -24.81
C GLY A 428 22.18 2.26 -25.16
N ARG A 429 21.02 1.83 -24.64
CA ARG A 429 19.77 2.56 -24.81
C ARG A 429 19.68 3.74 -23.85
N HIS A 430 19.25 4.87 -24.39
CA HIS A 430 19.00 6.11 -23.69
C HIS A 430 17.58 6.57 -24.03
N ILE A 431 16.72 6.68 -23.02
CA ILE A 431 15.31 7.03 -23.18
C ILE A 431 15.05 8.34 -22.46
N GLU A 432 14.52 9.34 -23.16
CA GLU A 432 14.06 10.60 -22.60
C GLU A 432 12.53 10.63 -22.61
N LEU A 433 11.92 11.16 -21.55
CA LEU A 433 10.47 11.34 -21.47
C LEU A 433 10.15 12.80 -21.28
N THR A 434 9.15 13.28 -22.02
CA THR A 434 8.56 14.60 -21.82
C THR A 434 7.12 14.46 -21.36
N TYR A 435 6.59 15.50 -20.74
CA TYR A 435 5.25 15.51 -20.16
C TYR A 435 4.43 16.65 -20.74
N LEU A 436 3.12 16.44 -20.88
CA LEU A 436 2.20 17.51 -21.25
C LEU A 436 2.21 18.60 -20.16
N ALA A 437 2.12 19.87 -20.59
CA ALA A 437 2.24 21.01 -19.70
C ALA A 437 1.20 20.95 -18.57
N GLY A 438 1.65 21.09 -17.32
CA GLY A 438 0.79 21.05 -16.14
C GLY A 438 0.24 19.68 -15.76
N THR A 439 0.65 18.57 -16.40
CA THR A 439 0.15 17.22 -16.11
C THR A 439 1.27 16.22 -15.84
N ARG A 440 0.91 14.98 -15.45
CA ARG A 440 1.84 13.82 -15.40
C ARG A 440 1.71 12.89 -16.58
N GLN A 441 0.92 13.26 -17.57
CA GLN A 441 0.74 12.48 -18.79
C GLN A 441 1.97 12.64 -19.68
N ILE A 442 2.50 11.53 -20.18
CA ILE A 442 3.69 11.50 -21.02
C ILE A 442 3.33 12.13 -22.36
N GLY A 443 3.98 13.22 -22.74
CA GLY A 443 3.81 13.83 -24.06
C GLY A 443 4.57 13.07 -25.13
N SER A 444 5.83 12.72 -24.84
CA SER A 444 6.66 11.91 -25.73
C SER A 444 7.66 11.02 -25.00
N MET A 445 8.08 9.96 -25.69
CA MET A 445 9.20 9.10 -25.29
C MET A 445 10.17 9.00 -26.46
N ILE A 446 11.44 9.31 -26.23
CA ILE A 446 12.48 9.34 -27.26
C ILE A 446 13.56 8.34 -26.89
N GLU A 447 13.74 7.30 -27.71
CA GLU A 447 14.80 6.31 -27.58
C GLU A 447 15.96 6.63 -28.52
N ARG A 448 17.18 6.62 -27.99
CA ARG A 448 18.45 6.70 -28.71
C ARG A 448 19.27 5.46 -28.39
N GLN A 449 19.84 4.83 -29.40
CA GLN A 449 20.75 3.69 -29.22
C GLN A 449 21.93 3.79 -30.18
N GLY A 450 23.13 4.04 -29.65
CA GLY A 450 24.34 4.20 -30.45
C GLY A 450 24.19 5.24 -31.57
N LYS A 451 24.49 4.84 -32.81
CA LYS A 451 24.38 5.71 -34.01
C LYS A 451 23.04 5.58 -34.75
N THR A 452 22.06 4.85 -34.20
CA THR A 452 20.75 4.69 -34.86
C THR A 452 19.93 5.97 -34.77
N ALA A 453 19.05 6.19 -35.76
CA ALA A 453 18.11 7.31 -35.72
C ALA A 453 17.21 7.18 -34.48
N PRO A 454 16.90 8.31 -33.79
CA PRO A 454 16.06 8.27 -32.61
C PRO A 454 14.65 7.80 -32.96
N ARG A 455 14.06 6.99 -32.07
CA ARG A 455 12.66 6.57 -32.18
C ARG A 455 11.84 7.40 -31.20
N GLU A 456 10.90 8.17 -31.71
CA GLU A 456 10.03 9.01 -30.89
C GLU A 456 8.59 8.49 -30.93
N LEU A 457 8.02 8.24 -29.76
CA LEU A 457 6.60 8.05 -29.57
C LEU A 457 5.97 9.34 -29.03
N LYS A 458 4.82 9.73 -29.58
CA LYS A 458 3.98 10.83 -29.08
C LYS A 458 2.61 10.31 -28.68
N PHE A 459 2.05 10.90 -27.63
CA PHE A 459 0.79 10.44 -27.04
C PHE A 459 -0.24 11.57 -27.03
N ARG A 460 -1.51 11.20 -27.24
CA ARG A 460 -2.66 12.01 -26.85
C ARG A 460 -3.60 11.19 -26.00
N TYR A 461 -4.29 11.88 -25.11
CA TYR A 461 -5.14 11.28 -24.10
C TYR A 461 -6.58 11.78 -24.25
N ASN A 462 -7.53 10.93 -23.85
CA ASN A 462 -8.89 11.37 -23.59
C ASN A 462 -8.99 12.10 -22.23
N PRO A 463 -10.13 12.73 -21.89
CA PRO A 463 -10.34 13.37 -20.59
C PRO A 463 -10.22 12.41 -19.38
N ALA A 464 -10.39 11.10 -19.58
CA ALA A 464 -10.17 10.10 -18.53
C ALA A 464 -8.68 9.77 -18.31
N GLY A 465 -7.78 10.36 -19.11
CA GLY A 465 -6.35 10.17 -19.02
C GLY A 465 -5.82 8.87 -19.64
N LYS A 466 -6.62 8.19 -20.47
CA LYS A 466 -6.17 7.03 -21.25
C LYS A 466 -5.66 7.46 -22.63
N PRO A 467 -4.57 6.86 -23.13
CA PRO A 467 -3.99 7.20 -24.43
C PRO A 467 -4.92 6.77 -25.57
N VAL A 468 -5.42 7.73 -26.36
CA VAL A 468 -6.30 7.47 -27.51
C VAL A 468 -5.57 7.58 -28.84
N GLU A 469 -4.39 8.19 -28.86
CA GLU A 469 -3.53 8.29 -30.03
C GLU A 469 -2.09 8.02 -29.61
N ILE A 470 -1.44 7.08 -30.29
CA ILE A 470 -0.01 6.78 -30.11
C ILE A 470 0.66 6.83 -31.48
N GLN A 471 1.56 7.80 -31.66
CA GLN A 471 2.27 8.01 -32.91
C GLN A 471 3.73 7.60 -32.77
N LEU A 472 4.21 6.71 -33.63
CA LEU A 472 5.63 6.49 -33.87
C LEU A 472 6.09 7.38 -35.02
N VAL A 473 6.87 8.41 -34.70
CA VAL A 473 7.32 9.42 -35.66
C VAL A 473 8.06 8.76 -36.83
N GLY A 474 7.66 9.11 -38.05
CA GLY A 474 8.19 8.53 -39.29
C GLY A 474 7.63 7.15 -39.67
N THR A 475 6.82 6.50 -38.81
CA THR A 475 6.23 5.18 -39.09
C THR A 475 4.72 5.23 -39.23
N GLY A 476 4.02 5.88 -38.29
CA GLY A 476 2.56 6.00 -38.33
C GLY A 476 1.93 6.10 -36.95
N THR A 477 0.60 6.08 -36.92
CA THR A 477 -0.20 6.33 -35.72
C THR A 477 -1.21 5.21 -35.52
N ILE A 478 -1.44 4.84 -34.26
CA ILE A 478 -2.58 4.03 -33.84
C ILE A 478 -3.57 4.87 -33.04
N HIS A 479 -4.85 4.55 -33.20
CA HIS A 479 -5.93 5.03 -32.37
C HIS A 479 -6.44 3.90 -31.48
N VAL A 480 -6.67 4.21 -30.21
CA VAL A 480 -7.14 3.25 -29.21
C VAL A 480 -8.52 3.69 -28.72
N ARG A 481 -9.46 2.75 -28.70
CA ARG A 481 -10.81 2.95 -28.16
C ARG A 481 -11.02 2.05 -26.95
N TYR A 482 -11.84 2.57 -26.04
CA TYR A 482 -12.10 1.98 -24.74
C TYR A 482 -13.58 1.73 -24.56
N ASP A 483 -13.93 0.62 -23.92
CA ASP A 483 -15.30 0.37 -23.48
C ASP A 483 -15.68 1.20 -22.24
N ALA A 484 -16.90 1.00 -21.73
CA ALA A 484 -17.42 1.73 -20.58
C ALA A 484 -16.74 1.36 -19.24
N GLN A 485 -16.07 0.20 -19.20
CA GLN A 485 -15.26 -0.30 -18.08
C GLN A 485 -13.82 0.24 -18.16
N GLY A 486 -13.45 0.81 -19.30
CA GLY A 486 -12.14 1.35 -19.58
C GLY A 486 -11.19 0.33 -20.20
N GLU A 487 -11.62 -0.87 -20.57
CA GLU A 487 -10.76 -1.85 -21.24
C GLU A 487 -10.59 -1.50 -22.73
N ILE A 488 -9.48 -1.95 -23.34
CA ILE A 488 -9.23 -1.72 -24.77
C ILE A 488 -10.26 -2.50 -25.60
N GLU A 489 -11.16 -1.78 -26.25
CA GLU A 489 -12.17 -2.34 -27.15
C GLU A 489 -11.59 -2.52 -28.56
N HIS A 490 -10.82 -1.53 -29.04
CA HIS A 490 -10.33 -1.53 -30.41
C HIS A 490 -9.01 -0.76 -30.58
N VAL A 491 -8.14 -1.26 -31.44
CA VAL A 491 -6.90 -0.58 -31.87
C VAL A 491 -6.86 -0.57 -33.40
N GLU A 492 -6.79 0.62 -33.98
CA GLU A 492 -6.74 0.80 -35.43
C GLU A 492 -5.54 1.66 -35.86
N ALA A 493 -5.00 1.39 -37.04
CA ALA A 493 -3.96 2.22 -37.67
C ALA A 493 -4.54 2.84 -38.96
N PRO A 494 -4.98 4.12 -38.93
CA PRO A 494 -5.69 4.75 -40.05
C PRO A 494 -4.90 4.78 -41.36
N ARG A 495 -3.55 4.74 -41.26
CA ARG A 495 -2.63 4.65 -42.39
C ARG A 495 -1.62 3.52 -42.13
N GLY A 496 -1.36 2.71 -43.15
CA GLY A 496 -0.40 1.60 -43.09
C GLY A 496 -0.94 0.30 -42.48
N GLY A 497 -2.14 0.31 -41.90
CA GLY A 497 -2.89 -0.89 -41.52
C GLY A 497 -2.19 -1.75 -40.44
N PRO A 498 -2.42 -3.08 -40.43
CA PRO A 498 -1.94 -3.96 -39.36
C PRO A 498 -0.42 -3.92 -39.11
N ARG A 499 0.37 -3.69 -40.16
CA ARG A 499 1.84 -3.60 -40.05
C ARG A 499 2.27 -2.39 -39.21
N THR A 500 1.68 -1.23 -39.46
CA THR A 500 1.94 -0.02 -38.67
C THR A 500 1.49 -0.21 -37.23
N ALA A 501 0.31 -0.80 -37.00
CA ALA A 501 -0.17 -1.08 -35.66
C ALA A 501 0.83 -1.93 -34.86
N MET A 502 1.31 -3.02 -35.46
CA MET A 502 2.30 -3.89 -34.84
C MET A 502 3.63 -3.17 -34.53
N GLN A 503 4.11 -2.32 -35.44
CA GLN A 503 5.34 -1.56 -35.23
C GLN A 503 5.23 -0.56 -34.09
N VAL A 504 4.11 0.18 -34.01
CA VAL A 504 3.86 1.13 -32.92
C VAL A 504 3.75 0.40 -31.58
N THR A 505 2.96 -0.68 -31.51
CA THR A 505 2.78 -1.47 -30.28
C THR A 505 4.09 -2.11 -29.81
N GLN A 506 4.90 -2.64 -30.73
CA GLN A 506 6.19 -3.23 -30.38
C GLN A 506 7.16 -2.17 -29.87
N ALA A 507 7.24 -1.01 -30.53
CA ALA A 507 8.08 0.10 -30.08
C ALA A 507 7.67 0.54 -28.66
N PHE A 508 6.36 0.69 -28.43
CA PHE A 508 5.84 1.06 -27.12
C PHE A 508 6.16 0.01 -26.04
N SER A 509 5.89 -1.28 -26.31
CA SER A 509 6.17 -2.38 -25.38
C SER A 509 7.66 -2.48 -25.02
N ASN A 510 8.55 -2.35 -26.00
CA ASN A 510 10.00 -2.39 -25.79
C ASN A 510 10.49 -1.25 -24.88
N LEU A 511 9.90 -0.06 -25.01
CA LEU A 511 10.24 1.09 -24.15
C LEU A 511 9.74 0.89 -22.73
N LEU A 512 8.51 0.39 -22.57
CA LEU A 512 7.95 0.09 -21.25
C LEU A 512 8.79 -0.93 -20.48
N GLN A 513 9.38 -1.93 -21.13
CA GLN A 513 10.24 -2.89 -20.46
C GLN A 513 11.45 -2.25 -19.74
N VAL A 514 11.90 -1.08 -20.20
CA VAL A 514 12.99 -0.34 -19.56
C VAL A 514 12.48 0.51 -18.40
N VAL A 515 11.41 1.28 -18.65
CA VAL A 515 10.94 2.32 -17.72
C VAL A 515 9.96 1.83 -16.67
N LYS A 516 9.27 0.69 -16.88
CA LYS A 516 8.26 0.15 -15.95
C LYS A 516 8.83 -0.16 -14.57
N VAL A 517 10.09 -0.59 -14.51
CA VAL A 517 10.80 -0.90 -13.24
C VAL A 517 10.99 0.35 -12.37
N ALA A 518 10.97 1.54 -12.97
CA ALA A 518 11.00 2.83 -12.27
C ALA A 518 9.60 3.31 -11.81
N GLY A 519 8.58 2.46 -11.89
CA GLY A 519 7.20 2.80 -11.51
C GLY A 519 6.46 3.63 -12.57
N VAL A 520 6.92 3.63 -13.82
CA VAL A 520 6.17 4.23 -14.93
C VAL A 520 4.99 3.32 -15.27
N ASN A 521 3.79 3.79 -14.93
CA ASN A 521 2.55 3.16 -15.34
C ASN A 521 1.95 3.93 -16.52
N THR A 522 1.95 3.32 -17.68
CA THR A 522 1.07 3.72 -18.78
C THR A 522 -0.08 2.73 -18.74
N SER A 523 -1.13 3.06 -18.01
CA SER A 523 -2.38 2.30 -18.05
C SER A 523 -2.91 2.40 -19.48
N LEU A 524 -2.51 1.43 -20.31
CA LEU A 524 -3.02 1.21 -21.64
C LEU A 524 -4.45 0.72 -21.53
#